data_AF-A0A7G2JWI1-F1
#
_entry.id   AF-A0A7G2JWI1-F1
#
_cell.length_a   1.000
_cell.length_b   1.000
_cell.length_c   1.000
_cell.angle_alpha   90.00
_cell.angle_beta   90.00
_cell.angle_gamma   90.00
#
_symmetry.space_group_name_H-M   'P 1'
#
loop_
_entity.id
_entity.type
_entity.pdbx_description
1 polymer ?
#
loop_
_entity_poly.entity_id
_entity_poly.type
_entity_poly.pdbx_seq_one_letter_code
_entity_poly.pdbx_strand_id
1 'polypeptide(L)'
;FLKEATRTAGGLAGVGILLGLQQNQSLAREGVPLRPPFALQDAKAFSAACIRCGQCVQACPYDMLHLASLLSPVEAGTPYFIARDKPCEMCPDIPCAKACPSGALDRQATDINESRMGLSVLLDHETCL
;
A
#
# COMPACT_ATOMS: atom_id res chain seq x y z
N PHE A 1 40.51 -30.59 3.31
CA PHE A 1 40.31 -29.52 2.30
C PHE A 1 39.07 -29.78 1.42
N LEU A 2 39.04 -30.82 0.58
CA LEU A 2 37.88 -31.08 -0.32
C LEU A 2 36.53 -31.29 0.39
N LYS A 3 36.50 -31.96 1.55
CA LYS A 3 35.28 -32.17 2.36
C LYS A 3 34.74 -30.90 3.03
N GLU A 4 35.62 -29.97 3.39
CA GLU A 4 35.26 -28.67 3.96
C GLU A 4 34.62 -27.79 2.89
N ALA A 5 35.23 -27.76 1.69
CA ALA A 5 34.74 -27.00 0.54
C ALA A 5 33.38 -27.49 0.02
N THR A 6 33.11 -28.80 0.07
CA THR A 6 31.79 -29.34 -0.34
C THR A 6 30.68 -29.01 0.65
N ARG A 7 30.98 -28.98 1.97
CA ARG A 7 30.01 -28.59 3.00
C ARG A 7 29.65 -27.11 2.92
N THR A 8 30.63 -26.24 2.71
CA THR A 8 30.39 -24.80 2.58
C THR A 8 29.66 -24.46 1.28
N ALA A 9 30.02 -25.08 0.16
CA ALA A 9 29.33 -24.90 -1.12
C ALA A 9 27.87 -25.39 -1.05
N GLY A 10 27.61 -26.56 -0.46
CA GLY A 10 26.26 -27.08 -0.28
C GLY A 10 25.40 -26.21 0.64
N GLY A 11 25.99 -25.70 1.74
CA GLY A 11 25.31 -24.77 2.66
C GLY A 11 24.94 -23.44 2.01
N LEU A 12 25.87 -22.84 1.27
CA LEU A 12 25.64 -21.57 0.55
C LEU A 12 24.62 -21.75 -0.58
N ALA A 13 24.67 -22.86 -1.32
CA ALA A 13 23.69 -23.17 -2.35
C ALA A 13 22.29 -23.37 -1.74
N GLY A 14 22.17 -24.09 -0.62
CA GLY A 14 20.90 -24.29 0.08
C GLY A 14 20.28 -22.98 0.59
N VAL A 15 21.09 -22.12 1.21
CA VAL A 15 20.65 -20.79 1.68
C VAL A 15 20.28 -19.88 0.49
N GLY A 16 21.07 -19.89 -0.58
CA GLY A 16 20.79 -19.13 -1.80
C GLY A 16 19.48 -19.55 -2.48
N ILE A 17 19.19 -20.85 -2.54
CA ILE A 17 17.93 -21.37 -3.07
C ILE A 17 16.75 -20.99 -2.18
N LEU A 18 16.87 -21.15 -0.85
CA LEU A 18 15.81 -20.77 0.09
C LEU A 18 15.45 -19.29 0.00
N LEU A 19 16.45 -18.40 -0.02
CA LEU A 19 16.24 -16.96 -0.17
C LEU A 19 15.73 -16.59 -1.56
N GLY A 20 16.22 -17.24 -2.62
CA GLY A 20 15.79 -17.00 -3.99
C GLY A 20 14.32 -17.40 -4.24
N LEU A 21 13.86 -18.50 -3.65
CA LEU A 21 12.46 -18.92 -3.73
C LEU A 21 11.52 -17.95 -2.99
N GLN A 22 11.98 -17.32 -1.91
CA GLN A 22 11.21 -16.33 -1.16
C GLN A 22 11.11 -14.99 -1.91
N GLN A 23 12.11 -14.63 -2.72
CA GLN A 23 12.10 -13.37 -3.49
C GLN A 23 11.03 -13.33 -4.59
N ASN A 24 10.75 -14.45 -5.26
CA ASN A 24 9.76 -14.48 -6.35
C ASN A 24 8.31 -14.31 -5.89
N GLN A 25 8.02 -14.50 -4.60
CA GLN A 25 6.66 -14.32 -4.06
C GLN A 25 6.28 -12.83 -3.90
N SER A 26 7.25 -11.92 -3.95
CA SER A 26 7.03 -10.47 -3.76
C SER A 26 6.46 -9.76 -5.00
N LEU A 27 6.58 -10.35 -6.19
CA LEU A 27 6.11 -9.75 -7.45
C LEU A 27 4.67 -10.13 -7.81
N ALA A 28 4.06 -11.06 -7.08
CA ALA A 28 2.76 -11.65 -7.40
C ALA A 28 1.61 -11.19 -6.49
N ARG A 29 1.71 -10.02 -5.85
CA ARG A 29 0.56 -9.42 -5.14
C ARG A 29 -0.19 -8.50 -6.07
N GLU A 30 -1.18 -9.09 -6.74
CA GLU A 30 -2.16 -8.41 -7.58
C GLU A 30 -2.90 -7.31 -6.80
N GLY A 31 -2.97 -6.14 -7.44
CA GLY A 31 -3.75 -4.99 -7.01
C GLY A 31 -2.87 -3.82 -6.61
N VAL A 32 -2.95 -2.71 -7.37
CA VAL A 32 -2.45 -1.42 -6.93
C VAL A 32 -3.24 -1.06 -5.67
N PRO A 33 -2.58 -1.05 -4.50
CA PRO A 33 -3.30 -0.86 -3.25
C PRO A 33 -3.83 0.56 -3.17
N LEU A 34 -5.11 0.67 -2.81
CA LEU A 34 -5.81 1.94 -2.77
C LEU A 34 -5.45 2.69 -1.50
N ARG A 35 -4.93 3.91 -1.69
CA ARG A 35 -4.64 4.86 -0.62
C ARG A 35 -5.91 5.62 -0.24
N PRO A 36 -6.00 6.16 0.99
CA PRO A 36 -7.14 6.97 1.42
C PRO A 36 -7.35 8.21 0.54
N PRO A 37 -8.53 8.86 0.62
CA PRO A 37 -8.84 10.02 -0.22
C PRO A 37 -7.87 11.16 0.05
N PHE A 38 -7.54 11.90 -1.02
CA PHE A 38 -6.59 13.02 -0.99
C PHE A 38 -5.14 12.65 -0.63
N ALA A 39 -4.77 11.37 -0.74
CA ALA A 39 -3.36 10.99 -0.68
C ALA A 39 -2.60 11.65 -1.84
N LEU A 40 -1.34 12.05 -1.58
CA LEU A 40 -0.45 12.52 -2.64
C LEU A 40 -0.39 11.49 -3.78
N GLN A 41 -0.60 11.94 -5.02
CA GLN A 41 -0.69 11.06 -6.19
C GLN A 41 0.64 10.38 -6.50
N ASP A 42 1.75 11.13 -6.36
CA ASP A 42 3.08 10.56 -6.50
C ASP A 42 3.38 9.65 -5.30
N ALA A 43 3.62 8.37 -5.60
CA ALA A 43 3.85 7.35 -4.59
C ALA A 43 5.07 7.66 -3.71
N LYS A 44 6.15 8.21 -4.28
CA LYS A 44 7.38 8.50 -3.53
C LYS A 44 7.17 9.68 -2.58
N ALA A 45 6.51 10.74 -3.06
CA ALA A 45 6.15 11.90 -2.26
C ALA A 45 5.23 11.50 -1.11
N PHE A 46 4.23 10.66 -1.36
CA PHE A 46 3.38 10.10 -0.31
C PHE A 46 4.20 9.34 0.75
N SER A 47 5.05 8.41 0.32
CA SER A 47 5.87 7.59 1.22
C SER A 47 6.86 8.42 2.05
N ALA A 48 7.40 9.50 1.47
CA ALA A 48 8.28 10.44 2.16
C ALA A 48 7.51 11.31 3.17
N ALA A 49 6.29 11.75 2.84
CA ALA A 49 5.47 12.57 3.71
C ALA A 49 4.78 11.75 4.82
N CYS A 50 4.46 10.49 4.59
CA CYS A 50 3.74 9.66 5.56
C CYS A 50 4.64 9.26 6.73
N ILE A 51 4.37 9.83 7.91
CA ILE A 51 5.08 9.48 9.15
C ILE A 51 4.55 8.23 9.85
N ARG A 52 3.62 7.48 9.21
CA ARG A 52 3.09 6.19 9.70
C ARG A 52 2.44 6.28 11.09
N CYS A 53 1.82 7.42 11.41
CA CYS A 53 1.23 7.68 12.73
C CYS A 53 -0.14 7.01 12.96
N GLY A 54 -0.82 6.55 11.91
CA GLY A 54 -2.13 5.90 12.02
C GLY A 54 -3.33 6.81 12.33
N GLN A 55 -3.15 8.14 12.43
CA GLN A 55 -4.26 9.05 12.77
C GLN A 55 -5.41 9.03 11.73
N CYS A 56 -5.10 8.86 10.45
CA CYS A 56 -6.11 8.70 9.41
C CYS A 56 -6.96 7.43 9.61
N VAL A 57 -6.35 6.34 10.09
CA VAL A 57 -7.05 5.08 10.40
C VAL A 57 -7.99 5.27 11.59
N GLN A 58 -7.53 5.91 12.66
CA GLN A 58 -8.35 6.20 13.84
C GLN A 58 -9.49 7.20 13.56
N ALA A 59 -9.26 8.15 12.65
CA ALA A 59 -10.26 9.14 12.28
C ALA A 59 -11.32 8.59 11.30
N CYS A 60 -11.14 7.39 10.76
CA CYS A 60 -12.10 6.79 9.84
C CYS A 60 -13.30 6.22 10.62
N PRO A 61 -14.52 6.79 10.48
CA PRO A 61 -15.67 6.34 11.27
C PRO A 61 -16.21 4.97 10.85
N TYR A 62 -15.75 4.45 9.70
CA TYR A 62 -16.20 3.19 9.12
C TYR A 62 -15.16 2.07 9.21
N ASP A 63 -14.03 2.27 9.90
CA ASP A 63 -12.99 1.24 10.11
C ASP A 63 -12.52 0.53 8.81
N MET A 64 -12.59 1.23 7.68
CA MET A 64 -12.21 0.69 6.37
C MET A 64 -10.72 0.88 6.06
N LEU A 65 -10.05 1.77 6.78
CA LEU A 65 -8.63 2.03 6.62
C LEU A 65 -7.83 1.12 7.54
N HIS A 66 -6.74 0.57 7.03
CA HIS A 66 -5.83 -0.29 7.79
C HIS A 66 -4.39 0.20 7.63
N LEU A 67 -3.57 -0.06 8.64
CA LEU A 67 -2.12 0.11 8.53
C LEU A 67 -1.49 -1.13 7.89
N ALA A 68 -0.66 -0.90 6.90
CA ALA A 68 0.14 -1.94 6.26
C ALA A 68 1.07 -2.63 7.26
N SER A 69 1.03 -3.96 7.29
CA SER A 69 2.04 -4.78 7.96
C SER A 69 3.25 -5.02 7.05
N LEU A 70 4.32 -5.61 7.61
CA LEU A 70 5.47 -6.07 6.80
C LEU A 70 5.09 -7.12 5.75
N LEU A 71 3.98 -7.81 5.97
CA LEU A 71 3.43 -8.84 5.09
C LEU A 71 2.32 -8.30 4.19
N SER A 72 2.03 -7.00 4.19
CA SER A 72 0.99 -6.39 3.36
C SER A 72 1.50 -6.12 1.93
N PRO A 73 0.61 -5.98 0.92
CA PRO A 73 1.00 -5.66 -0.46
C PRO A 73 1.47 -4.20 -0.65
N VAL A 74 1.42 -3.41 0.42
CA VAL A 74 1.76 -1.99 0.50
C VAL A 74 2.98 -1.78 1.35
N GLU A 75 3.62 -0.64 1.16
CA GLU A 75 4.68 -0.20 2.06
C GLU A 75 4.24 -0.20 3.53
N ALA A 76 5.01 -0.89 4.37
CA ALA A 76 4.69 -1.07 5.78
C ALA A 76 4.45 0.26 6.52
N GLY A 77 3.44 0.27 7.38
CA GLY A 77 2.99 1.43 8.15
C GLY A 77 2.24 2.49 7.34
N THR A 78 2.07 2.33 6.03
CA THR A 78 1.21 3.23 5.25
C THR A 78 -0.26 2.82 5.34
N PRO A 79 -1.20 3.78 5.30
CA PRO A 79 -2.63 3.48 5.31
C PRO A 79 -3.10 2.97 3.94
N TYR A 80 -3.98 1.99 3.93
CA TYR A 80 -4.62 1.45 2.73
C TYR A 80 -6.03 0.94 3.03
N PHE A 81 -6.81 0.68 1.99
CA PHE A 81 -8.07 -0.05 2.09
C PHE A 81 -8.24 -1.02 0.92
N ILE A 82 -9.15 -1.97 1.06
CA ILE A 82 -9.47 -2.96 0.03
C ILE A 82 -10.88 -2.64 -0.50
N ALA A 83 -10.97 -1.94 -1.64
CA ALA A 83 -12.26 -1.50 -2.18
C ALA A 83 -13.26 -2.64 -2.45
N ARG A 84 -12.77 -3.84 -2.76
CA ARG A 84 -13.61 -5.03 -2.99
C ARG A 84 -14.22 -5.59 -1.71
N ASP A 85 -13.67 -5.25 -0.55
CA ASP A 85 -14.14 -5.71 0.76
C ASP A 85 -14.96 -4.60 1.44
N LYS A 86 -14.33 -3.44 1.68
CA LYS A 86 -14.98 -2.26 2.25
C LYS A 86 -14.48 -0.99 1.56
N PRO A 87 -15.27 -0.39 0.65
CA PRO A 87 -14.87 0.80 -0.10
C PRO A 87 -14.90 2.07 0.74
N CYS A 88 -14.40 3.17 0.16
CA CYS A 88 -14.53 4.49 0.77
C CYS A 88 -15.97 4.96 0.77
N GLU A 89 -16.53 5.20 1.96
CA GLU A 89 -17.87 5.78 2.15
C GLU A 89 -17.96 7.27 1.82
N MET A 90 -16.88 7.86 1.28
CA MET A 90 -16.83 9.24 0.79
C MET A 90 -17.41 10.25 1.81
N CYS A 91 -16.88 10.24 3.03
CA CYS A 91 -17.32 11.12 4.12
C CYS A 91 -17.23 12.61 3.70
N PRO A 92 -18.33 13.39 3.74
CA PRO A 92 -18.33 14.80 3.34
C PRO A 92 -17.39 15.70 4.16
N ASP A 93 -17.16 15.34 5.41
CA ASP A 93 -16.28 16.06 6.34
C ASP A 93 -14.82 15.59 6.28
N ILE A 94 -14.51 14.54 5.52
CA ILE A 94 -13.15 14.06 5.19
C ILE A 94 -12.25 13.95 6.45
N PRO A 95 -12.68 13.23 7.50
CA PRO A 95 -11.98 13.24 8.78
C PRO A 95 -10.56 12.63 8.68
N CYS A 96 -10.40 11.63 7.81
CA CYS A 96 -9.11 10.97 7.58
C CYS A 96 -8.03 11.91 7.03
N ALA A 97 -8.38 12.82 6.11
CA ALA A 97 -7.41 13.76 5.53
C ALA A 97 -7.10 14.91 6.51
N LYS A 98 -8.12 15.46 7.18
CA LYS A 98 -7.96 16.51 8.20
C LYS A 98 -7.09 16.07 9.38
N ALA A 99 -7.20 14.80 9.77
CA ALA A 99 -6.42 14.19 10.83
C ALA A 99 -4.95 13.94 10.44
N CYS A 100 -4.56 14.02 9.17
CA CYS A 100 -3.18 13.74 8.77
C CYS A 100 -2.25 14.88 9.22
N PRO A 101 -1.29 14.66 10.15
CA PRO A 101 -0.45 15.75 10.64
C PRO A 101 0.64 16.14 9.64
N SER A 102 1.10 15.21 8.81
CA SER A 102 2.30 15.35 7.97
C SER A 102 2.03 15.84 6.54
N GLY A 103 0.77 15.99 6.15
CA GLY A 103 0.40 16.39 4.79
C GLY A 103 0.55 15.28 3.74
N ALA A 104 0.67 14.02 4.15
CA ALA A 104 0.60 12.88 3.24
C ALA A 104 -0.81 12.73 2.61
N LEU A 105 -1.82 13.22 3.33
CA LEU A 105 -3.18 13.45 2.86
C LEU A 105 -3.43 14.96 2.87
N ASP A 106 -4.09 15.49 1.86
CA ASP A 106 -4.40 16.92 1.79
C ASP A 106 -5.41 17.31 2.87
N ARG A 107 -4.92 18.02 3.89
CA ARG A 107 -5.72 18.49 5.03
C ARG A 107 -6.68 19.62 4.65
N GLN A 108 -6.42 20.29 3.54
CA GLN A 108 -7.22 21.40 3.03
C GLN A 108 -8.35 20.94 2.10
N ALA A 109 -8.48 19.64 1.88
CA ALA A 109 -9.58 19.08 1.10
C ALA A 109 -10.95 19.51 1.66
N THR A 110 -11.80 20.05 0.79
CA THR A 110 -13.12 20.60 1.13
C THR A 110 -14.27 19.81 0.53
N ASP A 111 -14.09 19.24 -0.66
CA ASP A 111 -15.10 18.46 -1.37
C ASP A 111 -14.60 17.05 -1.65
N ILE A 112 -15.22 16.05 -1.03
CA ILE A 112 -14.87 14.63 -1.16
C ILE A 112 -14.94 14.12 -2.62
N ASN A 113 -15.73 14.76 -3.49
CA ASN A 113 -15.85 14.41 -4.91
C ASN A 113 -14.58 14.75 -5.72
N GLU A 114 -13.71 15.60 -5.18
CA GLU A 114 -12.40 15.90 -5.77
C GLU A 114 -11.36 14.81 -5.47
N SER A 115 -11.68 13.86 -4.59
CA SER A 115 -10.76 12.76 -4.30
C SER A 115 -10.45 11.94 -5.56
N ARG A 116 -9.19 11.51 -5.66
CA ARG A 116 -8.69 10.67 -6.76
C ARG A 116 -8.09 9.40 -6.15
N MET A 117 -8.90 8.36 -6.01
CA MET A 117 -8.49 7.06 -5.48
C MET A 117 -8.70 5.98 -6.53
N GLY A 118 -7.62 5.31 -6.96
CA GLY A 118 -7.76 4.12 -7.81
C GLY A 118 -8.37 4.37 -9.18
N LEU A 119 -8.02 5.48 -9.84
CA LEU A 119 -8.52 5.81 -11.17
C LEU A 119 -8.14 4.70 -12.16
N SER A 120 -9.13 3.92 -12.61
CA SER A 120 -8.97 3.02 -13.74
C SER A 120 -9.02 3.82 -15.03
N VAL A 121 -8.05 3.60 -15.90
CA VAL A 121 -8.10 4.08 -17.29
C VAL A 121 -8.54 2.92 -18.18
N LEU A 122 -9.53 3.16 -19.04
CA LEU A 122 -9.90 2.21 -20.08
C LEU A 122 -8.78 2.20 -21.11
N LEU A 123 -7.99 1.13 -21.09
CA LEU A 123 -6.91 0.93 -22.07
C LEU A 123 -7.47 0.40 -23.40
N ASP A 124 -8.62 -0.26 -23.37
CA ASP A 124 -9.25 -0.86 -24.54
C ASP A 124 -10.77 -0.70 -24.44
N HIS A 125 -11.34 0.10 -25.33
CA HIS A 125 -12.79 0.38 -25.37
C HIS A 125 -13.59 -0.79 -25.96
N GLU A 126 -12.92 -1.72 -26.65
CA GLU A 126 -13.57 -2.83 -27.37
C GLU A 126 -13.93 -3.99 -26.42
N THR A 127 -13.33 -4.02 -25.21
CA THR A 127 -13.38 -5.17 -24.28
C THR A 127 -14.11 -4.85 -22.96
N CYS A 128 -14.82 -3.73 -22.88
CA CYS A 128 -15.78 -3.49 -21.80
C CYS A 128 -16.96 -4.45 -21.99
N LEU A 129 -16.95 -5.57 -21.24
CA LEU A 129 -18.09 -6.48 -21.12
C LEU A 129 -19.32 -5.77 -20.52
#